data_AF-A0A069PHW0-F1
#
_entry.id   AF-A0A069PHW0-F1
#
_cell.length_a   1.000
_cell.length_b   1.000
_cell.length_c   1.000
_cell.angle_alpha   90.00
_cell.angle_beta   90.00
_cell.angle_gamma   90.00
#
_symmetry.space_group_name_H-M   'P 1'
#
loop_
_entity.id
_entity.type
_entity.pdbx_description
1 polymer ?
#
loop_
_entity_poly.entity_id
_entity_poly.type
_entity_poly.pdbx_seq_one_letter_code
_entity_poly.pdbx_strand_id
1 'polypeptide(L)'
;MSIAFKAMQFAREAHKNQVRKYTGNPYVDHLAEVAGIVAALGWPHEETHPSTMVAVAWLHDCIEDQGVSSAHLRSEFGEIVAAGVVMLSDLEFGNRAERKAASRARLAAAPAWVQTIKCADLISNTSSIVKHDPKFAVTYLEEKRLLLDVLTRADPRLVEIASAQAGVQS
;
A
#
# COMPACT_ATOMS: atom_id res chain seq x y z
N MET A 1 3.78 -11.21 21.71
CA MET A 1 2.78 -10.63 20.79
C MET A 1 3.43 -10.51 19.41
N SER A 2 2.80 -10.98 18.31
CA SER A 2 3.44 -10.88 16.99
C SER A 2 3.54 -9.41 16.56
N ILE A 3 4.59 -9.07 15.78
CA ILE A 3 4.77 -7.70 15.27
C ILE A 3 3.58 -7.26 14.39
N ALA A 4 3.01 -8.20 13.62
CA ALA A 4 1.80 -7.98 12.82
C ALA A 4 0.59 -7.59 13.69
N PHE A 5 0.37 -8.29 14.81
CA PHE A 5 -0.73 -7.96 15.71
C PHE A 5 -0.53 -6.61 16.41
N LYS A 6 0.71 -6.30 16.83
CA LYS A 6 1.05 -4.98 17.39
C LYS A 6 0.79 -3.87 16.36
N ALA A 7 1.21 -4.06 15.11
CA ALA A 7 1.00 -3.12 14.01
C ALA A 7 -0.49 -2.92 13.71
N MET A 8 -1.28 -3.99 13.69
CA MET A 8 -2.74 -3.91 13.54
C MET A 8 -3.37 -3.05 14.64
N GLN A 9 -3.03 -3.29 15.91
CA GLN A 9 -3.59 -2.51 17.02
C GLN A 9 -3.22 -1.02 16.90
N PHE A 10 -1.96 -0.74 16.58
CA PHE A 10 -1.47 0.62 16.40
C PHE A 10 -2.19 1.33 15.25
N ALA A 11 -2.27 0.70 14.08
CA ALA A 11 -2.93 1.26 12.90
C ALA A 11 -4.42 1.53 13.15
N ARG A 12 -5.11 0.62 13.86
CA ARG A 12 -6.52 0.81 14.24
C ARG A 12 -6.72 2.03 15.12
N GLU A 13 -5.81 2.28 16.05
CA GLU A 13 -5.89 3.46 16.91
C GLU A 13 -5.53 4.73 16.14
N ALA A 14 -4.46 4.72 15.34
CA ALA A 14 -4.03 5.86 14.53
C ALA A 14 -5.13 6.30 13.55
N HIS A 15 -5.81 5.35 12.90
CA HIS A 15 -6.84 5.61 11.89
C HIS A 15 -8.28 5.59 12.46
N LYS A 16 -8.48 5.61 13.78
CA LYS A 16 -9.80 5.39 14.42
C LYS A 16 -10.91 6.34 13.98
N ASN A 17 -10.53 7.56 13.58
CA ASN A 17 -11.45 8.60 13.14
C ASN A 17 -11.43 8.80 11.60
N GLN A 18 -10.58 8.07 10.88
CA GLN A 18 -10.50 8.19 9.43
C GLN A 18 -11.56 7.31 8.78
N VAL A 19 -12.19 7.86 7.74
CA VAL A 19 -13.18 7.16 6.92
C VAL A 19 -12.76 7.17 5.45
N ARG A 20 -13.20 6.15 4.72
CA ARG A 20 -13.07 6.07 3.27
C ARG A 20 -13.81 7.23 2.60
N LYS A 21 -13.13 7.94 1.70
CA LYS A 21 -13.65 9.12 0.98
C LYS A 21 -15.04 8.93 0.36
N TYR A 22 -15.32 7.75 -0.20
CA TYR A 22 -16.51 7.52 -1.02
C TYR A 22 -17.64 6.76 -0.30
N THR A 23 -17.30 5.91 0.66
CA THR A 23 -18.27 5.05 1.34
C THR A 23 -18.60 5.52 2.75
N GLY A 24 -17.72 6.31 3.37
CA GLY A 24 -17.83 6.65 4.80
C GLY A 24 -17.49 5.48 5.74
N ASN A 25 -17.12 4.31 5.21
CA ASN A 25 -16.71 3.17 6.03
C ASN A 25 -15.40 3.48 6.78
N PRO A 26 -15.17 2.84 7.95
CA PRO A 26 -13.91 2.97 8.67
C PRO A 26 -12.70 2.70 7.76
N TYR A 27 -11.68 3.56 7.82
CA TYR A 27 -10.47 3.37 7.00
C TYR A 27 -9.74 2.08 7.35
N VAL A 28 -9.88 1.60 8.59
CA VAL A 28 -9.35 0.31 9.05
C VAL A 28 -9.76 -0.86 8.16
N ASP A 29 -10.92 -0.80 7.49
CA ASP A 29 -11.36 -1.84 6.56
C ASP A 29 -10.39 -1.96 5.37
N HIS A 30 -9.83 -0.83 4.89
CA HIS A 30 -8.76 -0.82 3.91
C HIS A 30 -7.53 -1.60 4.37
N LEU A 31 -7.08 -1.25 5.58
CA LEU A 31 -5.84 -1.75 6.13
C LEU A 31 -5.97 -3.27 6.34
N ALA A 32 -7.15 -3.72 6.75
CA ALA A 32 -7.50 -5.12 6.86
C ALA A 32 -7.52 -5.83 5.51
N GLU A 33 -8.10 -5.24 4.47
CA GLU A 33 -8.09 -5.79 3.10
C GLU A 33 -6.65 -5.96 2.58
N VAL A 34 -5.83 -4.92 2.68
CA VAL A 34 -4.43 -4.96 2.20
C VAL A 34 -3.62 -5.98 2.98
N ALA A 35 -3.70 -5.96 4.31
CA ALA A 35 -3.02 -6.94 5.16
C ALA A 35 -3.50 -8.38 4.91
N GLY A 36 -4.80 -8.57 4.63
CA GLY A 36 -5.38 -9.87 4.28
C GLY A 36 -4.90 -10.40 2.94
N ILE A 37 -4.83 -9.54 1.91
CA ILE A 37 -4.27 -9.90 0.60
C ILE A 37 -2.81 -10.34 0.75
N VAL A 38 -2.00 -9.54 1.45
CA VAL A 38 -0.59 -9.86 1.71
C VAL A 38 -0.48 -11.18 2.49
N ALA A 39 -1.34 -11.39 3.48
CA ALA A 39 -1.35 -12.60 4.30
C ALA A 39 -1.70 -13.87 3.50
N ALA A 40 -2.51 -13.75 2.45
CA ALA A 40 -2.97 -14.88 1.65
C ALA A 40 -1.93 -15.41 0.65
N LEU A 41 -0.82 -14.70 0.43
CA LEU A 41 0.17 -15.05 -0.60
C LEU A 41 1.02 -16.29 -0.27
N GLY A 42 1.04 -16.75 0.98
CA GLY A 42 1.83 -17.93 1.37
C GLY A 42 3.34 -17.69 1.36
N TRP A 43 3.77 -16.43 1.55
CA TRP A 43 5.16 -16.03 1.84
C TRP A 43 6.15 -16.22 0.69
N PRO A 44 5.91 -15.57 -0.46
CA PRO A 44 6.74 -15.74 -1.65
C PRO A 44 8.09 -15.00 -1.58
N HIS A 45 8.32 -14.16 -0.56
CA HIS A 45 9.54 -13.35 -0.44
C HIS A 45 10.42 -13.84 0.71
N GLU A 46 11.55 -14.47 0.39
CA GLU A 46 12.53 -14.92 1.38
C GLU A 46 13.32 -13.75 2.00
N GLU A 47 13.34 -12.59 1.34
CA GLU A 47 14.05 -11.38 1.78
C GLU A 47 13.50 -10.78 3.08
N THR A 48 12.27 -11.12 3.47
CA THR A 48 11.63 -10.51 4.66
C THR A 48 10.67 -11.47 5.35
N HIS A 49 10.57 -11.36 6.67
CA HIS A 49 9.72 -12.24 7.45
C HIS A 49 8.22 -11.96 7.16
N PRO A 50 7.36 -12.98 7.03
CA PRO A 50 5.93 -12.81 6.74
C PRO A 50 5.20 -11.82 7.67
N SER A 51 5.42 -11.96 8.98
CA SER A 51 4.85 -11.03 9.97
C SER A 51 5.29 -9.59 9.78
N THR A 52 6.48 -9.34 9.21
CA THR A 52 6.98 -7.99 8.88
C THR A 52 6.23 -7.43 7.68
N MET A 53 6.00 -8.22 6.63
CA MET A 53 5.16 -7.78 5.49
C MET A 53 3.76 -7.41 5.94
N VAL A 54 3.12 -8.25 6.76
CA VAL A 54 1.78 -7.98 7.29
C VAL A 54 1.78 -6.75 8.20
N ALA A 55 2.83 -6.55 9.01
CA ALA A 55 2.96 -5.35 9.82
C ALA A 55 3.06 -4.07 8.96
N VAL A 56 3.88 -4.09 7.91
CA VAL A 56 4.00 -2.95 6.98
C VAL A 56 2.69 -2.70 6.24
N ALA A 57 1.98 -3.75 5.82
CA ALA A 57 0.66 -3.63 5.19
C ALA A 57 -0.36 -2.94 6.10
N TRP A 58 -0.37 -3.25 7.41
CA TRP A 58 -1.22 -2.53 8.37
C TRP A 58 -0.83 -1.05 8.54
N LEU A 59 0.44 -0.72 8.40
CA LEU A 59 1.00 0.60 8.73
C LEU A 59 1.22 1.51 7.52
N HIS A 60 0.98 1.04 6.30
CA HIS A 60 1.47 1.69 5.07
C HIS A 60 1.04 3.16 4.91
N ASP A 61 -0.15 3.50 5.40
CA ASP A 61 -0.71 4.87 5.33
C ASP A 61 -0.50 5.70 6.61
N CYS A 62 0.10 5.13 7.67
CA CYS A 62 0.21 5.84 8.95
C CYS A 62 1.06 7.12 8.85
N ILE A 63 2.11 7.12 8.03
CA ILE A 63 2.93 8.32 7.83
C ILE A 63 2.16 9.35 6.99
N GLU A 64 1.57 8.90 5.87
CA GLU A 64 0.90 9.77 4.89
C GLU A 64 -0.37 10.43 5.46
N ASP A 65 -1.26 9.63 6.06
CA ASP A 65 -2.59 10.09 6.46
C ASP A 65 -2.67 10.57 7.90
N GLN A 66 -1.84 10.00 8.78
CA GLN A 66 -1.93 10.24 10.23
C GLN A 66 -0.71 10.99 10.79
N GLY A 67 0.28 11.32 9.95
CA GLY A 67 1.46 12.07 10.35
C GLY A 67 2.35 11.33 11.37
N VAL A 68 2.23 10.00 11.43
CA VAL A 68 3.11 9.19 12.29
C VAL A 68 4.55 9.32 11.78
N SER A 69 5.48 9.65 12.67
CA SER A 69 6.88 9.81 12.26
C SER A 69 7.56 8.47 12.00
N SER A 70 8.47 8.43 11.01
CA SER A 70 9.31 7.26 10.75
C SER A 70 10.17 6.87 11.96
N ALA A 71 10.61 7.86 12.75
CA ALA A 71 11.35 7.63 14.00
C ALA A 71 10.51 6.88 15.04
N HIS A 72 9.21 7.21 15.14
CA HIS A 72 8.29 6.49 16.02
C HIS A 72 8.10 5.04 15.55
N LEU A 73 7.86 4.83 14.25
CA LEU A 73 7.73 3.47 13.70
C LEU A 73 9.00 2.64 13.91
N ARG A 74 10.18 3.25 13.75
CA ARG A 74 11.47 2.59 14.00
C ARG A 74 11.62 2.16 15.46
N SER A 75 11.23 3.02 16.40
CA SER A 75 11.25 2.69 17.84
C SER A 75 10.28 1.56 18.18
N GLU A 76 9.08 1.57 17.60
CA GLU A 76 8.01 0.63 17.95
C GLU A 76 8.11 -0.73 17.24
N PHE A 77 8.58 -0.73 15.99
CA PHE A 77 8.51 -1.89 15.08
C PHE A 77 9.87 -2.25 14.45
N GLY A 78 10.91 -1.47 14.68
CA GLY A 78 12.24 -1.70 14.13
C GLY A 78 12.45 -1.14 12.72
N GLU A 79 13.70 -1.19 12.27
CA GLU A 79 14.15 -0.53 11.03
C GLU A 79 13.44 -1.02 9.78
N ILE A 80 13.29 -2.34 9.64
CA ILE A 80 12.73 -2.94 8.42
C ILE A 80 11.28 -2.50 8.20
N VAL A 81 10.47 -2.46 9.27
CA VAL A 81 9.08 -1.99 9.19
C VAL A 81 9.03 -0.50 8.85
N ALA A 82 9.80 0.32 9.58
CA ALA A 82 9.81 1.76 9.33
C ALA A 82 10.25 2.10 7.91
N ALA A 83 11.31 1.46 7.40
CA ALA A 83 11.79 1.64 6.04
C ALA A 83 10.75 1.21 5.00
N GLY A 84 10.08 0.07 5.22
CA GLY A 84 9.00 -0.40 4.35
C GLY A 84 7.84 0.59 4.25
N VAL A 85 7.39 1.14 5.39
CA VAL A 85 6.31 2.13 5.43
C VAL A 85 6.74 3.42 4.72
N VAL A 86 7.95 3.92 4.98
CA VAL A 86 8.49 5.10 4.28
C VAL A 86 8.54 4.89 2.75
N MET A 87 8.91 3.68 2.30
CA MET A 87 8.91 3.35 0.88
C MET A 87 7.52 3.26 0.26
N LEU A 88 6.44 3.18 1.04
CA LEU A 88 5.05 3.13 0.57
C LEU A 88 4.36 4.49 0.61
N SER A 89 4.75 5.39 1.51
CA SER A 89 4.11 6.70 1.70
C SER A 89 4.45 7.71 0.59
N ASP A 90 3.44 8.39 0.05
CA ASP A 90 3.60 9.48 -0.92
C ASP A 90 4.01 10.80 -0.20
N LEU A 91 5.32 10.96 0.03
CA LEU A 91 5.91 12.10 0.75
C LEU A 91 6.44 13.22 -0.17
N GLU A 92 6.26 13.09 -1.48
CA GLU A 92 6.87 13.98 -2.46
C GLU A 92 6.12 15.31 -2.63
N PHE A 93 6.86 16.37 -2.94
CA PHE A 93 6.32 17.71 -3.18
C PHE A 93 6.13 17.97 -4.68
N GLY A 94 5.34 19.00 -5.00
CA GLY A 94 5.08 19.42 -6.38
C GLY A 94 3.63 19.19 -6.80
N ASN A 95 3.34 19.36 -8.09
CA ASN A 95 2.03 19.10 -8.67
C ASN A 95 1.74 17.59 -8.77
N ARG A 96 0.51 17.21 -9.13
CA ARG A 96 0.09 15.80 -9.15
C ARG A 96 0.97 14.93 -10.06
N ALA A 97 1.33 15.44 -11.24
CA ALA A 97 2.16 14.71 -12.20
C ALA A 97 3.58 14.49 -11.66
N GLU A 98 4.17 15.52 -11.05
CA GLU A 98 5.49 15.46 -10.40
C GLU A 98 5.50 14.44 -9.25
N ARG A 99 4.51 14.51 -8.35
CA ARG A 99 4.40 13.56 -7.23
C ARG A 99 4.23 12.13 -7.72
N LYS A 100 3.39 11.89 -8.74
CA LYS A 100 3.21 10.54 -9.29
C LYS A 100 4.45 10.04 -10.04
N ALA A 101 5.21 10.90 -10.71
CA ALA A 101 6.49 10.51 -11.29
C ALA A 101 7.53 10.13 -10.23
N ALA A 102 7.63 10.91 -9.15
CA ALA A 102 8.58 10.64 -8.08
C ALA A 102 8.20 9.38 -7.26
N SER A 103 6.91 9.20 -6.95
CA SER A 103 6.38 7.99 -6.33
C SER A 103 6.68 6.73 -7.16
N ARG A 104 6.51 6.80 -8.50
CA ARG A 104 6.92 5.70 -9.41
C ARG A 104 8.42 5.43 -9.32
N ALA A 105 9.28 6.44 -9.35
CA ALA A 105 10.73 6.25 -9.25
C ALA A 105 11.14 5.60 -7.92
N ARG A 106 10.54 6.02 -6.79
CA ARG A 106 10.75 5.41 -5.47
C ARG A 106 10.32 3.94 -5.45
N LEU A 107 9.12 3.64 -5.93
CA LEU A 107 8.58 2.28 -5.92
C LEU A 107 9.30 1.36 -6.91
N ALA A 108 9.77 1.89 -8.04
CA ALA A 108 10.63 1.16 -8.98
C ALA A 108 11.92 0.65 -8.30
N ALA A 109 12.49 1.45 -7.39
CA ALA A 109 13.69 1.11 -6.64
C ALA A 109 13.42 0.21 -5.41
N ALA A 110 12.19 0.19 -4.90
CA ALA A 110 11.80 -0.57 -3.70
C ALA A 110 11.98 -2.10 -3.87
N PRO A 111 12.29 -2.85 -2.79
CA PRO A 111 12.46 -4.30 -2.84
C PRO A 111 11.15 -5.01 -3.21
N ALA A 112 11.26 -6.26 -3.68
CA ALA A 112 10.15 -7.07 -4.18
C ALA A 112 8.94 -7.10 -3.22
N TRP A 113 9.21 -7.35 -1.94
CA TRP A 113 8.17 -7.45 -0.91
C TRP A 113 7.42 -6.12 -0.66
N VAL A 114 8.05 -4.96 -0.86
CA VAL A 114 7.38 -3.64 -0.77
C VAL A 114 6.52 -3.41 -2.01
N GLN A 115 7.04 -3.71 -3.21
CA GLN A 115 6.27 -3.61 -4.44
C GLN A 115 5.01 -4.50 -4.38
N THR A 116 5.12 -5.70 -3.81
CA THR A 116 3.97 -6.59 -3.57
C THR A 116 2.91 -5.96 -2.66
N ILE A 117 3.30 -5.31 -1.56
CA ILE A 117 2.36 -4.60 -0.69
C ILE A 117 1.68 -3.46 -1.47
N LYS A 118 2.42 -2.75 -2.33
CA LYS A 118 1.83 -1.71 -3.18
C LYS A 118 0.80 -2.27 -4.17
N CYS A 119 1.03 -3.45 -4.74
CA CYS A 119 0.02 -4.11 -5.57
C CYS A 119 -1.24 -4.45 -4.77
N ALA A 120 -1.11 -4.92 -3.52
CA ALA A 120 -2.25 -5.19 -2.64
C ALA A 120 -3.07 -3.92 -2.32
N ASP A 121 -2.38 -2.81 -2.03
CA ASP A 121 -2.99 -1.48 -1.89
C ASP A 121 -3.77 -1.08 -3.15
N LEU A 122 -3.14 -1.15 -4.32
CA LEU A 122 -3.81 -0.84 -5.59
C LEU A 122 -5.06 -1.69 -5.83
N ILE A 123 -5.04 -2.98 -5.45
CA ILE A 123 -6.19 -3.90 -5.60
C ILE A 123 -7.37 -3.44 -4.75
N SER A 124 -7.13 -3.11 -3.48
CA SER A 124 -8.15 -2.61 -2.55
C SER A 124 -8.72 -1.27 -3.04
N ASN A 125 -7.85 -0.31 -3.38
CA ASN A 125 -8.25 1.02 -3.78
C ASN A 125 -9.01 1.05 -5.13
N THR A 126 -8.59 0.25 -6.11
CA THR A 126 -9.25 0.22 -7.43
C THR A 126 -10.71 -0.21 -7.32
N SER A 127 -10.99 -1.23 -6.49
CA SER A 127 -12.35 -1.75 -6.29
C SER A 127 -13.30 -0.68 -5.75
N SER A 128 -12.80 0.20 -4.86
CA SER A 128 -13.57 1.32 -4.33
C SER A 128 -13.73 2.45 -5.35
N ILE A 129 -12.64 2.88 -5.99
CA ILE A 129 -12.63 4.04 -6.89
C ILE A 129 -13.50 3.82 -8.12
N VAL A 130 -13.37 2.68 -8.80
CA VAL A 130 -14.13 2.39 -10.03
C VAL A 130 -15.64 2.38 -9.75
N LYS A 131 -16.04 1.88 -8.58
CA LYS A 131 -17.45 1.77 -8.19
C LYS A 131 -18.07 3.12 -7.83
N HIS A 132 -17.30 4.02 -7.20
CA HIS A 132 -17.85 5.20 -6.54
C HIS A 132 -17.43 6.54 -7.15
N ASP A 133 -16.41 6.58 -8.02
CA ASP A 133 -15.96 7.80 -8.70
C ASP A 133 -15.54 7.51 -10.15
N PRO A 134 -16.51 7.22 -11.04
CA PRO A 134 -16.22 6.82 -12.42
C PRO A 134 -15.53 7.93 -13.22
N LYS A 135 -15.72 9.20 -12.85
CA LYS A 135 -15.03 10.33 -13.50
C LYS A 135 -13.54 10.31 -13.17
N PHE A 136 -13.20 10.16 -11.90
CA PHE A 136 -11.81 10.09 -11.47
C PHE A 136 -11.14 8.75 -11.82
N ALA A 137 -11.92 7.68 -11.94
CA ALA A 137 -11.42 6.35 -12.28
C ALA A 137 -10.61 6.35 -13.58
N VAL A 138 -10.96 7.17 -14.58
CA VAL A 138 -10.20 7.28 -15.83
C VAL A 138 -8.75 7.70 -15.56
N THR A 139 -8.54 8.80 -14.83
CA THR A 139 -7.21 9.30 -14.47
C THR A 139 -6.48 8.32 -13.55
N TYR A 140 -7.18 7.79 -12.55
CA TYR A 140 -6.58 6.84 -11.61
C TYR A 140 -6.09 5.56 -12.29
N LEU A 141 -6.87 5.01 -13.23
CA LEU A 141 -6.48 3.79 -13.94
C LEU A 141 -5.27 4.02 -14.85
N GLU A 142 -5.16 5.18 -15.50
CA GLU A 142 -3.95 5.55 -16.26
C GLU A 142 -2.72 5.65 -15.36
N GLU A 143 -2.83 6.35 -14.22
CA GLU A 143 -1.75 6.43 -13.23
C GLU A 143 -1.35 5.06 -12.68
N LYS A 144 -2.33 4.19 -12.45
CA LYS A 144 -2.13 2.81 -11.99
C LYS A 144 -1.35 1.99 -13.03
N ARG A 145 -1.67 2.10 -14.32
CA ARG A 145 -0.94 1.38 -15.39
C ARG A 145 0.53 1.78 -15.41
N LEU A 146 0.81 3.08 -15.41
CA LEU A 146 2.18 3.61 -15.36
C LEU A 146 2.95 3.16 -14.12
N LEU A 147 2.26 3.01 -12.98
CA LEU A 147 2.88 2.47 -11.78
C LEU A 147 3.16 0.97 -11.90
N LEU A 148 2.22 0.18 -12.40
CA LEU A 148 2.41 -1.26 -12.59
C LEU A 148 3.59 -1.58 -13.53
N ASP A 149 3.84 -0.76 -14.56
CA ASP A 149 4.99 -0.89 -15.46
C ASP A 149 6.35 -0.87 -14.74
N VAL A 150 6.42 -0.24 -13.56
CA VAL A 150 7.66 -0.15 -12.76
C VAL A 150 7.71 -1.12 -11.57
N LEU A 151 6.60 -1.79 -11.24
CA LEU A 151 6.53 -2.78 -10.15
C LEU A 151 6.97 -4.18 -10.62
N THR A 152 8.10 -4.25 -11.31
CA THR A 152 8.62 -5.43 -12.01
C THR A 152 9.08 -6.58 -11.10
N ARG A 153 9.16 -6.35 -9.79
CA ARG A 153 9.61 -7.31 -8.77
C ARG A 153 8.50 -7.75 -7.82
N ALA A 154 7.28 -7.24 -7.98
CA ALA A 154 6.14 -7.64 -7.16
C ALA A 154 5.73 -9.10 -7.43
N ASP A 155 4.95 -9.69 -6.52
CA ASP A 155 4.35 -11.00 -6.72
C ASP A 155 3.48 -11.01 -7.99
N PRO A 156 3.75 -11.93 -8.95
CA PRO A 156 3.10 -11.91 -10.25
C PRO A 156 1.58 -12.11 -10.16
N ARG A 157 1.09 -12.83 -9.15
CA ARG A 157 -0.35 -13.04 -8.95
C ARG A 157 -1.06 -11.72 -8.64
N LEU A 158 -0.44 -10.85 -7.84
CA LEU A 158 -1.01 -9.55 -7.54
C LEU A 158 -0.88 -8.57 -8.71
N VAL A 159 0.23 -8.63 -9.47
CA VAL A 159 0.39 -7.84 -10.69
C VAL A 159 -0.70 -8.18 -11.71
N GLU A 160 -1.01 -9.47 -11.90
CA GLU A 160 -2.08 -9.94 -12.79
C GLU A 160 -3.45 -9.39 -12.36
N ILE A 161 -3.81 -9.55 -11.08
CA ILE A 161 -5.09 -9.04 -10.54
C ILE A 161 -5.18 -7.52 -10.69
N ALA A 162 -4.10 -6.80 -10.33
CA ALA A 162 -4.06 -5.35 -10.43
C ALA A 162 -4.18 -4.86 -11.88
N SER A 163 -3.52 -5.54 -12.82
CA SER A 163 -3.54 -5.22 -14.26
C SER A 163 -4.92 -5.48 -14.87
N ALA A 164 -5.56 -6.60 -14.51
CA ALA A 164 -6.91 -6.94 -14.95
C ALA A 164 -7.94 -5.86 -14.53
N GLN A 165 -7.85 -5.36 -13.29
CA GLN A 165 -8.69 -4.24 -12.82
C GLN A 165 -8.44 -2.93 -13.59
N ALA A 166 -7.25 -2.77 -14.17
CA ALA A 166 -6.90 -1.63 -15.01
C ALA A 166 -7.26 -1.86 -16.49
N GLY A 167 -7.91 -2.96 -16.85
CA GLY A 167 -8.22 -3.27 -18.24
C GLY A 167 -6.98 -3.48 -19.12
N VAL A 168 -5.85 -3.85 -18.50
CA VAL A 168 -4.65 -4.29 -19.21
C VAL A 168 -4.71 -5.81 -19.28
N GLN A 169 -4.85 -6.36 -20.48
CA GLN A 169 -4.59 -7.78 -20.72
C GLN A 169 -3.08 -7.97 -20.86
N SER A 170 -2.55 -8.95 -20.13
CA SER A 170 -1.16 -9.41 -20.18
C SER A 170 -0.74 -9.90 -21.56
#